data_AF-A0A2N0QRQ4-F1
#
_entry.id   AF-A0A2N0QRQ4-F1
#
_cell.length_a   1.000
_cell.length_b   1.000
_cell.length_c   1.000
_cell.angle_alpha   90.00
_cell.angle_beta   90.00
_cell.angle_gamma   90.00
#
_symmetry.space_group_name_H-M   'P 1'
#
loop_
_entity.id
_entity.type
_entity.pdbx_description
1 polymer ?
#
loop_
_entity_poly.entity_id
_entity_poly.type
_entity_poly.pdbx_seq_one_letter_code
_entity_poly.pdbx_strand_id
1 'polypeptide(L)'
;MLVAITDQNERFVICSSTPKAIYKKIREERTFFCPQCKQPVQFKIGSVKIPHFSHLSNNDCDLRFSEGESEAHLLGKQQLYELFQSLQLNVELESYLPFIKQRPDLLVKTSKDNTFAIEFQCSTISKEKYLYRSKGYLDNNIIPIWIPYTPEVKYFESEAICIFFKPTTCER
;
A
#
# COMPACT_ATOMS: atom_id res chain seq x y z
N MET A 1 2.72 -3.43 -5.62
CA MET A 1 1.33 -3.12 -5.24
C MET A 1 0.66 -4.36 -4.67
N LEU A 2 -0.20 -4.18 -3.69
CA LEU A 2 -0.92 -5.23 -2.96
C LEU A 2 -2.36 -5.40 -3.47
N VAL A 3 -2.82 -4.52 -4.35
CA VAL A 3 -4.19 -4.48 -4.86
C VAL A 3 -4.21 -4.55 -6.38
N ALA A 4 -5.14 -5.33 -6.91
CA ALA A 4 -5.44 -5.40 -8.35
C ALA A 4 -6.95 -5.48 -8.59
N ILE A 5 -7.35 -5.34 -9.85
CA ILE A 5 -8.70 -5.65 -10.33
C ILE A 5 -8.66 -6.98 -11.08
N THR A 6 -9.61 -7.88 -10.84
CA THR A 6 -9.73 -9.15 -11.56
C THR A 6 -10.36 -8.96 -12.95
N ASP A 7 -10.30 -9.98 -13.80
CA ASP A 7 -11.11 -10.06 -15.04
C ASP A 7 -12.62 -9.89 -14.84
N GLN A 8 -13.12 -10.14 -13.63
CA GLN A 8 -14.52 -9.93 -13.25
C GLN A 8 -14.79 -8.51 -12.74
N ASN A 9 -13.83 -7.60 -12.86
CA ASN A 9 -13.90 -6.22 -12.36
C ASN A 9 -14.06 -6.13 -10.83
N GLU A 10 -13.59 -7.14 -10.11
CA GLU A 10 -13.61 -7.19 -8.65
C GLU A 10 -12.28 -6.70 -8.08
N ARG A 11 -12.32 -6.02 -6.94
CA ARG A 11 -11.12 -5.55 -6.26
C ARG A 11 -10.50 -6.69 -5.44
N PHE A 12 -9.28 -7.08 -5.81
CA PHE A 12 -8.51 -8.14 -5.15
C PHE A 12 -7.41 -7.55 -4.26
N VAL A 13 -7.38 -7.94 -2.99
CA VAL A 13 -6.36 -7.54 -2.01
C VAL A 13 -5.52 -8.74 -1.59
N ILE A 14 -4.21 -8.56 -1.55
CA ILE A 14 -3.30 -9.53 -0.98
C ILE A 14 -3.27 -9.36 0.55
N CYS A 15 -3.60 -10.42 1.27
CA CYS A 15 -3.60 -10.53 2.73
C CYS A 15 -2.45 -11.46 3.17
N SER A 16 -1.71 -11.10 4.22
CA SER A 16 -0.50 -11.85 4.64
C SER A 16 -0.85 -13.25 5.14
N SER A 17 -2.02 -13.37 5.76
CA SER A 17 -2.55 -14.60 6.36
C SER A 17 -2.99 -15.62 5.31
N THR A 18 -3.16 -15.24 4.04
CA THR A 18 -3.58 -16.17 3.00
C THR A 18 -2.41 -17.06 2.56
N PRO A 19 -2.53 -18.39 2.64
CA PRO A 19 -1.48 -19.30 2.19
C PRO A 19 -1.11 -19.10 0.72
N LYS A 20 0.19 -19.08 0.40
CA LYS A 20 0.71 -18.93 -0.98
C LYS A 20 0.13 -19.97 -1.95
N ALA A 21 -0.22 -21.16 -1.48
CA ALA A 21 -0.85 -22.20 -2.30
C ALA A 21 -2.20 -21.76 -2.88
N ILE A 22 -3.00 -21.00 -2.11
CA ILE A 22 -4.26 -20.44 -2.59
C ILE A 22 -4.00 -19.39 -3.68
N TYR A 23 -3.03 -18.50 -3.45
CA TYR A 23 -2.67 -17.51 -4.48
C TYR A 23 -2.15 -18.13 -5.78
N LYS A 24 -1.43 -19.26 -5.71
CA LYS A 24 -0.99 -19.98 -6.92
C LYS A 24 -2.18 -20.46 -7.74
N LYS A 25 -3.19 -21.06 -7.11
CA LYS A 25 -4.43 -21.49 -7.79
C LYS A 25 -5.17 -20.29 -8.40
N ILE A 26 -5.37 -19.22 -7.64
CA ILE A 26 -6.04 -18.01 -8.13
C ILE A 26 -5.31 -17.44 -9.36
N ARG A 27 -3.97 -17.43 -9.34
CA ARG A 27 -3.15 -16.94 -10.46
C ARG A 27 -3.30 -17.78 -11.73
N GLU A 28 -3.62 -19.07 -11.60
CA GLU A 28 -3.85 -19.97 -12.75
C GLU A 28 -5.24 -19.75 -13.37
N GLU A 29 -6.20 -19.29 -12.57
CA GLU A 29 -7.61 -19.13 -12.96
C GLU A 29 -7.99 -17.70 -13.36
N ARG A 30 -7.20 -16.70 -12.95
CA ARG A 30 -7.56 -15.27 -13.06
C ARG A 30 -6.49 -14.45 -13.74
N THR A 31 -6.94 -13.44 -14.47
CA THR A 31 -6.09 -12.33 -14.91
C THR A 31 -6.30 -11.10 -14.04
N PHE A 32 -5.27 -10.26 -13.96
CA PHE A 32 -5.23 -9.11 -13.06
C PHE A 32 -4.83 -7.85 -13.80
N PHE A 33 -5.45 -6.74 -13.39
CA PHE A 33 -5.27 -5.42 -13.98
C PHE A 33 -4.95 -4.40 -12.90
N CYS A 34 -4.12 -3.42 -13.24
CA CYS A 34 -3.84 -2.29 -12.38
C CYS A 34 -5.13 -1.47 -12.16
N PRO A 35 -5.50 -1.14 -10.90
CA PRO A 35 -6.72 -0.37 -10.65
C PRO A 35 -6.70 1.03 -11.26
N GLN A 36 -5.51 1.57 -11.55
CA GLN A 36 -5.29 2.93 -12.02
C GLN A 36 -5.28 3.04 -13.55
N CYS A 37 -4.34 2.37 -14.22
CA CYS A 37 -4.19 2.44 -15.67
C CYS A 37 -4.93 1.35 -16.43
N LYS A 38 -5.54 0.38 -15.71
CA LYS A 38 -6.25 -0.78 -16.27
C LYS A 38 -5.38 -1.70 -17.14
N GLN A 39 -4.07 -1.49 -17.17
CA GLN A 39 -3.13 -2.36 -17.87
C GLN A 39 -2.93 -3.69 -17.12
N PRO A 40 -2.60 -4.78 -17.83
CA PRO A 40 -2.32 -6.08 -17.21
C PRO A 40 -1.16 -6.03 -16.21
N VAL A 41 -1.31 -6.73 -15.09
CA VAL A 41 -0.26 -6.91 -14.08
C VAL A 41 -0.01 -8.39 -13.82
N GLN A 42 1.26 -8.72 -13.55
CA GLN A 42 1.67 -10.05 -13.15
C GLN A 42 1.48 -10.24 -11.64
N PHE A 43 0.80 -11.31 -11.24
CA PHE A 43 0.75 -11.74 -9.84
C PHE A 43 2.02 -12.53 -9.48
N LYS A 44 2.98 -11.87 -8.84
CA LYS A 44 4.26 -12.46 -8.43
C LYS A 44 4.12 -13.13 -7.07
N ILE A 45 4.42 -14.43 -7.04
CA ILE A 45 4.35 -15.26 -5.83
C ILE A 45 5.70 -15.99 -5.72
N GLY A 46 6.65 -15.34 -5.05
CA GLY A 46 7.99 -15.89 -4.81
C GLY A 46 8.05 -16.81 -3.59
N SER A 47 9.12 -17.61 -3.49
CA SER A 47 9.44 -18.35 -2.27
C SER A 47 9.85 -17.40 -1.14
N VAL A 48 10.71 -16.42 -1.45
CA VAL A 48 11.24 -15.41 -0.51
C VAL A 48 10.34 -14.18 -0.46
N LYS A 49 10.11 -13.52 -1.61
CA LYS A 49 9.38 -12.25 -1.66
C LYS A 49 7.91 -12.39 -1.28
N ILE A 50 7.37 -11.37 -0.64
CA ILE A 50 5.93 -11.28 -0.37
C ILE A 50 5.13 -11.26 -1.69
N PRO A 51 3.95 -11.91 -1.74
CA PRO A 51 3.11 -11.86 -2.93
C PRO A 51 2.74 -10.42 -3.27
N HIS A 52 2.85 -10.04 -4.54
CA HIS A 52 2.54 -8.68 -5.01
C HIS A 52 2.20 -8.68 -6.49
N PHE A 53 1.56 -7.60 -6.95
CA PHE A 53 1.37 -7.34 -8.37
C PHE A 53 2.45 -6.39 -8.90
N SER A 54 2.88 -6.63 -10.13
CA SER A 54 3.79 -5.76 -10.89
C SER A 54 3.39 -5.69 -12.36
N HIS A 55 3.52 -4.54 -12.99
CA HIS A 55 3.33 -4.42 -14.44
C HIS A 55 4.31 -5.32 -15.22
N LEU A 56 3.87 -5.83 -16.38
CA LEU A 56 4.65 -6.74 -17.24
C LEU A 56 5.76 -6.03 -18.02
N SER A 57 5.53 -4.78 -18.42
CA SER A 57 6.51 -3.91 -19.06
C SER A 57 6.64 -2.61 -18.27
N ASN A 58 7.76 -1.91 -18.46
CA ASN A 58 7.95 -0.54 -18.01
C ASN A 58 7.17 0.47 -18.90
N ASN A 59 6.00 0.12 -19.44
CA ASN A 59 5.21 1.05 -20.26
C ASN A 59 4.14 1.79 -19.43
N ASP A 60 4.07 3.10 -19.64
CA ASP A 60 2.94 4.06 -19.62
C ASP A 60 1.76 3.83 -18.67
N CYS A 61 2.02 3.38 -17.44
CA CYS A 61 1.18 3.88 -16.35
C CYS A 61 1.61 5.33 -16.09
N ASP A 62 1.14 6.31 -16.86
CA ASP A 62 1.55 7.73 -16.72
C ASP A 62 1.36 8.28 -15.29
N LEU A 63 0.52 7.59 -14.52
CA LEU A 63 0.22 7.83 -13.12
C LEU A 63 1.05 6.93 -12.20
N ARG A 64 2.38 6.81 -12.43
CA ARG A 64 3.24 5.98 -11.57
C ARG A 64 3.37 6.55 -10.15
N PHE A 65 2.46 6.12 -9.30
CA PHE A 65 2.60 6.31 -7.85
C PHE A 65 3.52 5.26 -7.21
N SER A 66 3.89 4.20 -7.95
CA SER A 66 4.54 3.00 -7.40
C SER A 66 5.68 2.42 -8.25
N GLU A 67 6.52 3.24 -8.88
CA GLU A 67 7.74 2.68 -9.50
C GLU A 67 8.60 2.00 -8.44
N GLY A 68 8.82 0.70 -8.61
CA GLY A 68 9.81 -0.06 -7.85
C GLY A 68 9.55 -0.15 -6.34
N GLU A 69 8.30 -0.36 -5.92
CA GLU A 69 8.00 -0.59 -4.49
C GLU A 69 8.91 -1.69 -3.94
N SER A 70 9.68 -1.34 -2.91
CA SER A 70 10.57 -2.27 -2.24
C SER A 70 9.75 -3.27 -1.43
N GLU A 71 10.37 -4.40 -1.10
CA GLU A 71 9.76 -5.38 -0.20
C GLU A 71 9.42 -4.78 1.17
N ALA A 72 10.28 -3.90 1.69
CA ALA A 72 10.02 -3.18 2.93
C ALA A 72 8.78 -2.28 2.83
N HIS A 73 8.59 -1.58 1.71
CA HIS A 73 7.40 -0.74 1.48
C HIS A 73 6.13 -1.58 1.46
N LEU A 74 6.14 -2.67 0.71
CA LEU A 74 4.99 -3.58 0.62
C LEU A 74 4.67 -4.21 1.99
N LEU A 75 5.67 -4.64 2.75
CA LEU A 75 5.48 -5.24 4.08
C LEU A 75 4.90 -4.21 5.06
N GLY A 76 5.45 -3.00 5.11
CA GLY A 76 4.95 -1.97 6.02
C GLY A 76 3.51 -1.55 5.71
N LYS A 77 3.13 -1.47 4.43
CA LYS A 77 1.73 -1.26 4.03
C LYS A 77 0.81 -2.35 4.56
N GLN A 78 1.24 -3.60 4.42
CA GLN A 78 0.47 -4.75 4.89
C GLN A 78 0.30 -4.76 6.41
N GLN A 79 1.37 -4.47 7.15
CA GLN A 79 1.32 -4.36 8.62
C GLN A 79 0.45 -3.18 9.08
N LEU A 80 0.53 -2.02 8.44
CA LEU A 80 -0.36 -0.88 8.70
C LEU A 80 -1.82 -1.23 8.44
N TYR A 81 -2.09 -1.94 7.34
CA TYR A 81 -3.44 -2.38 6.99
C TYR A 81 -4.01 -3.29 8.06
N GLU A 82 -3.27 -4.31 8.47
CA GLU A 82 -3.66 -5.25 9.53
C GLU A 82 -3.85 -4.54 10.87
N LEU A 83 -2.96 -3.61 11.22
CA LEU A 83 -3.09 -2.78 12.42
C LEU A 83 -4.42 -2.01 12.41
N PHE A 84 -4.71 -1.26 11.35
CA PHE A 84 -5.95 -0.49 11.29
C PHE A 84 -7.20 -1.39 11.25
N GLN A 85 -7.13 -2.56 10.62
CA GLN A 85 -8.20 -3.56 10.69
C GLN A 85 -8.42 -4.08 12.12
N SER A 86 -7.35 -4.37 12.87
CA SER A 86 -7.45 -4.82 14.28
C SER A 86 -8.05 -3.75 15.20
N LEU A 87 -7.87 -2.48 14.84
CA LEU A 87 -8.52 -1.34 15.50
C LEU A 87 -9.96 -1.11 15.05
N GLN A 88 -10.51 -2.00 14.21
CA GLN A 88 -11.86 -1.93 13.65
C GLN A 88 -12.13 -0.65 12.86
N LEU A 89 -11.08 -0.07 12.26
CA LEU A 89 -11.20 1.08 11.38
C LEU A 89 -11.53 0.62 9.96
N ASN A 90 -12.28 1.45 9.22
CA ASN A 90 -12.48 1.23 7.80
C ASN A 90 -11.21 1.65 7.06
N VAL A 91 -10.45 0.67 6.57
CA VAL A 91 -9.18 0.88 5.88
C VAL A 91 -9.20 0.25 4.49
N GLU A 92 -8.71 0.99 3.50
CA GLU A 92 -8.56 0.55 2.13
C GLU A 92 -7.10 0.69 1.69
N LEU A 93 -6.46 -0.42 1.30
CA LEU A 93 -5.14 -0.38 0.67
C LEU A 93 -5.19 0.26 -0.72
N GLU A 94 -4.22 1.09 -1.06
CA GLU A 94 -3.96 1.53 -2.44
C GLU A 94 -5.23 2.06 -3.15
N SER A 95 -6.10 2.76 -2.41
CA SER A 95 -7.38 3.26 -2.91
C SER A 95 -7.15 4.39 -3.90
N TYR A 96 -7.61 4.23 -5.16
CA TYR A 96 -7.45 5.28 -6.16
C TYR A 96 -8.52 6.35 -5.97
N LEU A 97 -8.07 7.60 -5.80
CA LEU A 97 -8.90 8.79 -5.62
C LEU A 97 -8.94 9.56 -6.94
N PRO A 98 -9.95 9.32 -7.81
CA PRO A 98 -9.96 9.85 -9.18
C PRO A 98 -10.05 11.37 -9.23
N PHE A 99 -10.74 11.99 -8.26
CA PHE A 99 -10.95 13.45 -8.19
C PHE A 99 -9.65 14.24 -7.98
N ILE A 100 -8.66 13.65 -7.30
CA ILE A 100 -7.31 14.22 -7.17
C ILE A 100 -6.26 13.49 -7.99
N LYS A 101 -6.67 12.44 -8.71
CA LYS A 101 -5.79 11.50 -9.42
C LYS A 101 -4.65 11.02 -8.51
N GLN A 102 -4.90 10.74 -7.24
CA GLN A 102 -3.89 10.24 -6.30
C GLN A 102 -4.27 8.85 -5.78
N ARG A 103 -3.30 8.19 -5.16
CA ARG A 103 -3.49 6.90 -4.49
C ARG A 103 -2.63 6.92 -3.23
N PRO A 104 -3.20 7.09 -2.04
CA PRO A 104 -2.46 6.88 -0.81
C PRO A 104 -2.13 5.39 -0.68
N ASP A 105 -1.11 5.09 0.14
CA ASP A 105 -0.79 3.71 0.47
C ASP A 105 -1.94 3.04 1.23
N LEU A 106 -2.55 3.78 2.18
CA LEU A 106 -3.79 3.41 2.84
C LEU A 106 -4.74 4.60 2.96
N LEU A 107 -6.02 4.37 2.76
CA LEU A 107 -7.08 5.32 3.08
C LEU A 107 -7.83 4.82 4.31
N VAL A 108 -7.82 5.59 5.41
CA VAL A 108 -8.46 5.21 6.67
C VAL A 108 -9.62 6.16 6.96
N LYS A 109 -10.80 5.63 7.22
CA LYS A 109 -12.00 6.37 7.63
C LYS A 109 -12.34 6.04 9.08
N THR A 110 -12.59 7.07 9.87
CA THR A 110 -12.99 6.93 11.28
C THR A 110 -14.48 7.17 11.47
N SER A 111 -15.01 6.79 12.63
CA SER A 111 -16.42 7.00 12.98
C SER A 111 -16.85 8.47 13.14
N LYS A 112 -15.89 9.39 13.19
CA LYS A 112 -16.13 10.85 13.29
C LYS A 112 -16.02 11.57 11.94
N ASP A 113 -16.29 10.85 10.84
CA ASP A 113 -16.18 11.33 9.45
C ASP A 113 -14.79 11.82 9.01
N ASN A 114 -13.75 11.69 9.85
CA ASN A 114 -12.39 12.01 9.43
C ASN A 114 -11.86 10.92 8.49
N THR A 115 -11.29 11.36 7.37
CA THR A 115 -10.59 10.52 6.40
C THR A 115 -9.10 10.85 6.40
N PHE A 116 -8.26 9.83 6.45
CA PHE A 116 -6.80 9.96 6.49
C PHE A 116 -6.18 9.27 5.28
N ALA A 117 -5.23 9.95 4.63
CA ALA A 117 -4.34 9.37 3.65
C ALA A 117 -3.02 9.01 4.33
N ILE A 118 -2.75 7.73 4.52
CA ILE A 118 -1.50 7.25 5.10
C ILE A 118 -0.52 6.98 3.95
N GLU A 119 0.68 7.55 4.05
CA GLU A 119 1.79 7.37 3.12
C GLU A 119 2.97 6.75 3.87
N PHE A 120 3.37 5.53 3.52
CA PHE A 120 4.53 4.87 4.10
C PHE A 120 5.74 5.08 3.19
N GLN A 121 6.57 6.07 3.50
CA GLN A 121 7.59 6.55 2.57
C GLN A 121 8.93 5.86 2.83
N CYS A 122 9.24 4.81 2.05
CA CYS A 122 10.49 4.04 2.16
C CYS A 122 11.65 4.53 1.28
N SER A 123 11.44 5.53 0.43
CA SER A 123 12.44 6.08 -0.48
C SER A 123 12.45 7.60 -0.44
N THR A 124 13.43 8.23 -1.08
CA THR A 124 13.43 9.68 -1.22
C THR A 124 12.26 10.14 -2.08
N ILE A 125 11.60 11.21 -1.65
CA ILE A 125 10.55 11.91 -2.40
C ILE A 125 10.94 13.37 -2.58
N SER A 126 10.71 13.94 -3.77
CA SER A 126 10.98 15.36 -3.98
C SER A 126 10.00 16.21 -3.16
N LYS A 127 10.47 17.36 -2.69
CA LYS A 127 9.62 18.33 -1.96
C LYS A 127 8.38 18.71 -2.76
N GLU A 128 8.53 18.92 -4.07
CA GLU A 128 7.42 19.24 -4.97
C GLU A 128 6.36 18.14 -5.00
N LYS A 129 6.76 16.87 -5.13
CA LYS A 129 5.82 15.73 -5.15
C LYS A 129 5.13 15.56 -3.79
N TYR A 130 5.86 15.71 -2.70
CA TYR A 130 5.29 15.69 -1.34
C TYR A 130 4.23 16.79 -1.14
N LEU A 131 4.55 18.02 -1.53
CA LEU A 131 3.63 19.16 -1.40
C LEU A 131 2.40 18.99 -2.30
N TYR A 132 2.59 18.60 -3.55
CA TYR A 132 1.50 18.33 -4.50
C TYR A 132 0.53 17.27 -3.94
N ARG A 133 1.08 16.17 -3.42
CA ARG A 133 0.26 15.09 -2.84
C ARG A 133 -0.51 15.56 -1.61
N SER A 134 0.21 16.11 -0.64
CA SER A 134 -0.37 16.61 0.61
C SER A 134 -1.45 17.65 0.38
N LYS A 135 -1.22 18.59 -0.54
CA LYS A 135 -2.21 19.61 -0.92
C LYS A 135 -3.46 18.97 -1.51
N GLY A 136 -3.33 18.02 -2.44
CA GLY A 136 -4.49 17.35 -3.02
C GLY A 136 -5.35 16.62 -1.99
N TYR A 137 -4.74 16.00 -0.98
CA TYR A 137 -5.49 15.43 0.15
C TYR A 137 -6.21 16.51 0.97
N LEU A 138 -5.48 17.54 1.40
CA LEU A 138 -6.03 18.62 2.25
C LEU A 138 -7.17 19.38 1.57
N ASP A 139 -7.02 19.72 0.29
CA ASP A 139 -8.04 20.41 -0.51
C ASP A 139 -9.33 19.56 -0.66
N ASN A 140 -9.30 18.27 -0.30
CA ASN A 140 -10.42 17.34 -0.35
C ASN A 140 -10.81 16.78 1.03
N ASN A 141 -10.48 17.49 2.11
CA ASN A 141 -10.78 17.10 3.50
C ASN A 141 -10.22 15.72 3.89
N ILE A 142 -9.10 15.32 3.29
CA ILE A 142 -8.35 14.13 3.65
C ILE A 142 -7.08 14.56 4.37
N ILE A 143 -6.89 14.08 5.60
CA ILE A 143 -5.73 14.45 6.42
C ILE A 143 -4.55 13.56 6.01
N PRO A 144 -3.46 14.11 5.42
CA PRO A 144 -2.30 13.31 5.06
C PRO A 144 -1.44 13.02 6.29
N ILE A 145 -1.05 11.75 6.46
CA ILE A 145 -0.09 11.30 7.46
C ILE A 145 1.05 10.61 6.72
N TRP A 146 2.24 11.22 6.78
CA TRP A 146 3.45 10.67 6.18
C TRP A 146 4.28 9.98 7.26
N ILE A 147 4.53 8.68 7.06
CA ILE A 147 5.36 7.85 7.92
C ILE A 147 6.66 7.58 7.16
N PRO A 148 7.76 8.32 7.44
CA PRO A 148 9.04 8.03 6.84
C PRO A 148 9.56 6.69 7.37
N TYR A 149 10.09 5.85 6.49
CA TYR A 149 10.89 4.71 6.92
C TYR A 149 12.19 5.22 7.52
N THR A 150 12.30 5.12 8.84
CA THR A 150 13.57 5.36 9.51
C THR A 150 14.41 4.09 9.37
N PRO A 151 15.60 4.11 8.74
CA PRO A 151 16.51 2.97 8.78
C PRO A 151 16.86 2.61 10.22
N GLU A 152 17.38 1.40 10.48
CA GLU A 152 17.74 0.94 11.83
C GLU A 152 18.53 2.01 12.60
N VAL A 153 17.87 2.66 13.55
CA VAL A 153 18.52 3.69 14.36
C VAL A 153 19.14 3.00 15.56
N LYS A 154 20.48 3.02 15.63
CA LYS A 154 21.24 2.45 16.75
C LYS A 154 21.04 3.19 18.07
N TYR A 155 20.59 4.45 18.06
CA TYR A 155 20.32 5.25 19.26
C TYR A 155 19.31 6.37 18.97
N PHE A 156 18.25 6.47 19.77
CA PHE A 156 17.47 7.70 19.88
C PHE A 156 17.39 8.11 21.36
N GLU A 157 17.91 9.30 21.66
CA GLU A 157 17.50 10.06 22.85
C GLU A 157 16.26 10.90 22.49
N SER A 158 15.18 10.61 23.24
CA SER A 158 13.99 11.41 23.57
C SER A 158 13.13 12.09 22.49
N GLU A 159 11.80 11.87 22.63
CA GLU A 159 10.64 12.61 22.07
C GLU A 159 10.06 12.22 20.69
N ALA A 160 10.36 11.03 20.15
CA ALA A 160 9.61 10.48 19.00
C ALA A 160 8.67 9.35 19.41
N ILE A 161 7.41 9.37 18.93
CA ILE A 161 6.55 8.17 18.90
C ILE A 161 7.07 7.29 17.77
N CYS A 162 7.96 6.36 18.11
CA CYS A 162 8.44 5.35 17.18
C CYS A 162 7.42 4.20 17.11
N ILE A 163 6.75 4.06 15.97
CA ILE A 163 5.94 2.87 15.67
C ILE A 163 6.91 1.79 15.19
N PHE A 164 7.35 0.92 16.10
CA PHE A 164 8.15 -0.25 15.76
C PHE A 164 7.25 -1.37 15.27
N PHE A 165 7.33 -1.68 13.97
CA PHE A 165 6.75 -2.91 13.43
C PHE A 165 7.66 -4.08 13.81
N LYS A 166 7.31 -4.81 14.86
CA LYS A 166 7.97 -6.09 15.13
C LYS A 166 7.48 -7.12 14.10
N PRO A 167 8.36 -7.94 13.50
CA PRO A 167 7.92 -9.13 12.79
C PRO A 167 7.21 -10.05 13.79
N THR A 168 5.91 -10.23 13.64
CA THR A 168 5.17 -11.25 14.40
C THR A 168 5.57 -12.61 13.88
N THR A 169 6.46 -13.30 14.59
CA THR A 169 6.50 -14.75 14.54
C THR A 169 5.21 -15.25 15.18
N CYS A 170 4.31 -15.81 14.37
CA CYS A 170 3.18 -16.57 14.84
C CYS A 170 3.74 -17.85 15.49
N GLU A 171 3.89 -17.86 16.81
CA GLU A 171 4.03 -19.11 17.55
C GLU A 171 2.68 -19.84 17.51
N ARG A 172 2.77 -21.17 17.34
CA ARG A 172 1.68 -22.08 16.97
C ARG A 172 0.68 -22.31 18.09
#